data_AF-A0AAJ4SIW5-F1
#
_entry.id   AF-A0AAJ4SIW5-F1
#
_cell.length_a   1.000
_cell.length_b   1.000
_cell.length_c   1.000
_cell.angle_alpha   90.00
_cell.angle_beta   90.00
_cell.angle_gamma   90.00
#
_symmetry.space_group_name_H-M   'P 1'
#
loop_
_entity.id
_entity.type
_entity.pdbx_description
1 polymer ?
#
loop_
_entity_poly.entity_id
_entity_poly.type
_entity_poly.pdbx_seq_one_letter_code
_entity_poly.pdbx_strand_id
1 'polypeptide(L)' 'MITKISDENSCFEVGKNNVGYITEWRVDEDVVDIFRIADDNHKLIAFKGYVNKQYRIEKSKVVGVKKQLSIFDI' A
#
# COMPACT_ATOMS: atom_id res chain seq x y z
N MET A 1 -6.52 -0.40 2.85
CA MET A 1 -5.28 -0.57 3.64
C MET A 1 -4.23 -1.23 2.74
N ILE A 2 -2.98 -0.77 2.75
CA ILE A 2 -1.89 -1.42 1.98
C ILE A 2 -1.53 -2.72 2.70
N THR A 3 -1.55 -3.83 1.97
CA THR A 3 -1.18 -5.15 2.49
C THR A 3 0.21 -5.54 2.04
N LYS A 4 0.69 -5.01 0.90
CA LYS A 4 2.02 -5.31 0.39
C LYS A 4 2.54 -4.21 -0.52
N ILE A 5 3.86 -3.99 -0.47
CA ILE A 5 4.61 -3.23 -1.45
C ILE A 5 5.81 -4.04 -1.92
N SER A 6 6.01 -4.11 -3.23
CA SER A 6 7.16 -4.80 -3.81
C SER A 6 7.76 -4.00 -4.96
N ASP A 7 9.07 -3.86 -4.97
CA ASP A 7 9.88 -3.37 -6.07
C ASP A 7 10.81 -4.48 -6.58
N GLU A 8 11.70 -4.16 -7.51
CA GLU A 8 12.65 -5.12 -8.09
C GLU A 8 13.67 -5.67 -7.08
N ASN A 9 13.94 -4.93 -5.99
CA ASN A 9 14.95 -5.23 -4.98
C ASN A 9 14.36 -5.57 -3.61
N SER A 10 13.11 -5.22 -3.32
CA SER A 10 12.53 -5.35 -2.00
C SER A 10 11.04 -5.73 -2.04
N CYS A 11 10.60 -6.50 -1.05
CA CYS A 11 9.20 -6.91 -0.90
C CYS A 11 8.81 -6.88 0.58
N PHE A 12 7.80 -6.07 0.91
CA PHE A 12 7.28 -5.88 2.26
C PHE A 12 5.80 -6.22 2.28
N GLU A 13 5.40 -7.18 3.11
CA GLU A 13 4.04 -7.69 3.22
C GLU A 13 3.61 -7.68 4.68
N VAL A 14 2.45 -7.10 4.96
CA VAL A 14 1.86 -7.08 6.31
C VAL A 14 1.61 -8.51 6.80
N GLY A 15 2.05 -8.80 8.02
CA GLY A 15 2.00 -10.13 8.64
C GLY A 15 3.21 -11.01 8.31
N LYS A 16 4.16 -10.54 7.49
CA LYS A 16 5.44 -11.23 7.22
C LYS A 16 6.61 -10.39 7.69
N ASN A 17 7.71 -11.04 8.09
CA ASN A 17 8.96 -10.38 8.49
C ASN A 17 8.75 -9.27 9.53
N ASN A 18 7.82 -9.50 10.47
CA ASN A 18 7.40 -8.55 11.51
C ASN A 18 6.77 -7.24 11.02
N VAL A 19 6.38 -7.14 9.74
CA VAL A 19 5.67 -5.96 9.23
C VAL A 19 4.24 -5.95 9.75
N GLY A 20 3.90 -4.96 10.58
CA GLY A 20 2.56 -4.78 11.12
C GLY A 20 1.67 -3.92 10.23
N TYR A 21 2.20 -2.78 9.77
CA TYR A 21 1.45 -1.91 8.86
C TYR A 21 2.35 -1.10 7.93
N ILE A 22 1.78 -0.72 6.79
CA ILE A 22 2.43 0.08 5.75
C ILE A 22 1.61 1.35 5.52
N THR A 23 2.26 2.51 5.66
CA THR A 23 1.64 3.82 5.46
C THR A 23 2.24 4.50 4.22
N GLU A 24 1.37 4.94 3.30
CA GLU A 24 1.74 5.71 2.10
C GLU A 24 1.60 7.21 2.40
N TRP A 25 2.63 7.98 2.11
CA TRP A 25 2.67 9.43 2.18
C TRP A 25 2.97 9.94 0.78
N ARG A 26 2.05 10.73 0.24
CA ARG A 26 2.22 11.38 -1.06
C ARG A 26 2.64 12.81 -0.83
N VAL A 27 3.76 13.21 -1.42
CA VAL A 27 4.17 14.61 -1.48
C VAL A 27 3.71 15.12 -2.84
N ASP A 28 2.93 16.20 -2.85
CA ASP A 28 2.28 16.76 -4.04
C ASP A 28 3.26 17.12 -5.18
N GLU A 29 2.70 17.11 -6.40
CA GLU A 29 3.33 17.32 -7.72
C GLU A 29 4.44 16.33 -8.09
N ASP A 30 4.03 15.10 -8.42
CA ASP A 30 4.70 14.19 -9.36
C ASP A 30 6.07 13.58 -9.00
N VAL A 31 6.69 13.87 -7.85
CA VAL A 31 8.06 13.40 -7.65
C VAL A 31 8.21 12.18 -6.77
N VAL A 32 7.53 11.99 -5.62
CA VAL A 32 7.88 10.88 -4.72
C VAL A 32 6.70 10.29 -3.95
N ASP A 33 6.50 8.98 -4.09
CA ASP A 33 5.66 8.19 -3.19
C ASP A 33 6.51 7.61 -2.05
N ILE A 34 6.16 7.92 -0.80
CA ILE A 34 6.89 7.50 0.38
C ILE A 34 6.10 6.41 1.11
N PHE A 35 6.77 5.31 1.45
CA PHE A 35 6.21 4.20 2.22
C PHE A 35 6.98 4.04 3.52
N ARG A 36 6.25 4.15 4.63
CA ARG A 36 6.71 3.80 5.96
C ARG A 36 6.26 2.38 6.28
N ILE A 37 7.21 1.49 6.54
CA ILE A 37 6.98 0.11 6.94
C ILE A 37 7.35 -0.01 8.42
N ALA A 38 6.39 -0.38 9.25
CA ALA A 38 6.56 -0.51 10.69
C ALA A 38 6.01 -1.84 11.22
N ASP A 39 6.49 -2.25 12.39
CA ASP A 39 5.94 -3.38 13.13
C ASP A 39 4.64 -3.01 13.88
N ASP A 40 4.03 -3.99 14.52
CA ASP A 40 2.81 -3.81 15.32
C ASP A 40 3.00 -2.88 16.53
N ASN A 41 4.24 -2.66 16.97
CA ASN A 41 4.60 -1.74 18.06
C ASN A 41 4.95 -0.33 17.55
N HIS A 42 4.62 -0.02 16.29
CA HIS A 42 4.94 1.23 15.61
C HIS A 42 6.43 1.51 15.42
N LYS A 43 7.32 0.54 15.66
CA LYS A 43 8.75 0.67 15.40
C LYS A 43 9.02 0.62 13.90
N LEU A 44 9.83 1.55 13.42
CA LEU A 44 10.21 1.61 12.01
C LEU A 44 11.08 0.41 11.64
N ILE A 45 10.65 -0.35 10.62
CA ILE A 45 11.42 -1.44 10.02
C ILE A 45 12.15 -0.91 8.79
N ALA A 46 11.42 -0.23 7.91
CA ALA A 46 11.96 0.31 6.67
C ALA A 46 11.23 1.58 6.24
N PHE A 47 11.93 2.42 5.50
CA PHE A 47 11.41 3.64 4.91
C PHE A 47 11.87 3.68 3.45
N LYS A 48 10.93 3.81 2.52
CA LYS A 48 11.21 3.74 1.07
C LYS A 48 10.52 4.88 0.36
N GLY A 49 11.29 5.66 -0.41
CA GLY A 49 10.75 6.67 -1.32
C GLY A 49 10.94 6.21 -2.76
N TYR A 50 9.91 6.38 -3.59
CA TYR A 50 9.92 5.98 -5.00
C TYR A 50 9.62 7.17 -5.89
N VAL A 51 10.56 7.49 -6.78
CA VAL A 51 10.48 8.70 -7.61
C VAL A 51 9.69 8.47 -8.91
N ASN A 52 9.56 7.23 -9.36
CA ASN A 52 9.00 6.88 -10.68
C ASN A 52 7.94 5.77 -10.64
N LYS A 53 7.29 5.57 -9.49
CA LYS A 53 6.28 4.49 -9.29
C LYS A 53 6.75 3.10 -9.74
N GLN A 54 8.06 2.84 -9.67
CA GLN A 54 8.67 1.53 -9.96
C GLN A 54 8.45 0.54 -8.81
N TYR A 55 7.20 0.44 -8.35
CA TYR A 55 6.78 -0.44 -7.28
C TYR A 55 5.35 -0.93 -7.56
N ARG A 56 5.01 -2.08 -7.01
CA ARG A 56 3.66 -2.65 -7.03
C ARG A 56 3.10 -2.60 -5.62
N ILE A 57 1.88 -2.07 -5.50
CA ILE A 57 1.12 -2.07 -4.25
C ILE A 57 -0.04 -3.05 -4.34
N GLU A 58 -0.18 -3.88 -3.33
CA GLU A 58 -1.40 -4.62 -3.07
C GLU A 58 -2.12 -3.93 -1.92
N LYS A 59 -3.37 -3.56 -2.17
CA LYS A 59 -4.26 -2.97 -1.17
C LYS A 59 -5.36 -3.99 -0.89
N SER A 60 -5.68 -4.23 0.38
CA SER A 60 -6.89 -4.96 0.73
C SER A 60 -8.07 -4.24 0.10
N LYS A 61 -8.79 -4.94 -0.79
CA LYS A 61 -10.09 -4.49 -1.27
C LYS A 61 -10.98 -4.40 -0.04
N VAL A 62 -11.33 -3.17 0.36
CA VAL A 62 -12.54 -3.01 1.16
C VAL A 62 -13.66 -3.51 0.26
N VAL A 63 -14.20 -4.67 0.58
CA VAL A 63 -15.38 -5.23 -0.09
C VAL A 63 -16.54 -4.31 0.26
N GLY A 64 -16.69 -3.27 -0.56
CA GLY A 64 -17.66 -2.21 -0.39
C GLY A 64 -17.97 -1.48 -1.69
N VAL A 65 -17.54 -2.00 -2.84
CA VAL A 65 -18.19 -1.65 -4.11
C VAL A 65 -19.51 -2.40 -4.10
N LYS A 66 -20.55 -1.79 -3.52
CA LYS A 66 -21.92 -2.13 -3.88
C LYS A 66 -21.94 -2.12 -5.40
N LYS A 67 -22.15 -3.30 -6.01
CA LYS A 67 -22.55 -3.41 -7.41
C LYS A 67 -23.55 -2.30 -7.66
N GLN A 68 -23.22 -1.37 -8.56
CA GLN A 68 -24.22 -0.47 -9.11
C GLN A 68 -25.24 -1.38 -9.81
N LEU A 69 -26.37 -1.62 -9.14
CA LEU A 69 -27.52 -2.24 -9.78
C LEU A 69 -27.92 -1.28 -10.90
N SER A 70 -27.70 -1.70 -12.13
CA SER A 70 -28.15 -0.99 -13.31
C SER A 70 -29.68 -1.06 -13.35
N ILE A 71 -30.36 0.03 -13.67
CA ILE A 71 -31.83 0.06 -13.83
C ILE A 71 -32.28 -0.89 -14.97
N PHE A 72 -31.35 -1.38 -15.79
CA PHE A 72 -31.61 -2.37 -16.83
C PHE A 72 -31.70 -3.83 -16.32
N ASP A 73 -31.47 -4.09 -15.04
CA ASP A 73 -31.68 -5.40 -14.40
C ASP A 73 -33.07 -5.51 -13.70
N ILE A 74 -34.02 -4.60 -13.98
CA ILE A 74 -35.43 -4.66 -13.54
C ILE A 74 -36.33 -5.13 -14.68
#